data_AF-A0A5C8G3V8-F1
#
_entry.id   AF-A0A5C8G3V8-F1
#
_cell.length_a   1.000
_cell.length_b   1.000
_cell.length_c   1.000
_cell.angle_alpha   90.00
_cell.angle_beta   90.00
_cell.angle_gamma   90.00
#
_symmetry.space_group_name_H-M   'P 1'
#
loop_
_entity.id
_entity.type
_entity.pdbx_description
1 polymer ?
#
loop_
_entity_poly.entity_id
_entity_poly.type
_entity_poly.pdbx_seq_one_letter_code
_entity_poly.pdbx_strand_id
1 'polypeptide(L)'
;MSENLFKQSLEYLKKEDYIKGINLLEQYIKNKTTNNGHAFNNLGAAYMLIGNYDEAQKNFDKAIKEKDFPPKIYFNLAELNTRLGNDSLSYKNDYKALQHYKMALYYLNKYLEIDKTNDYCLSLKRQLQIQLSNIKETTI
;
A
#
# COMPACT_ATOMS: atom_id res chain seq x y z
N MET A 1 8.63 0.90 -27.09
CA MET A 1 8.35 -0.50 -26.72
C MET A 1 8.09 -0.70 -25.21
N SER A 2 8.78 -0.02 -24.30
CA SER A 2 8.53 -0.12 -22.85
C SER A 2 7.35 0.70 -22.32
N GLU A 3 7.19 1.95 -22.76
CA GLU A 3 6.08 2.83 -22.31
C GLU A 3 4.69 2.23 -22.62
N ASN A 4 4.62 1.42 -23.68
CA ASN A 4 3.44 0.65 -24.04
C ASN A 4 3.07 -0.40 -22.97
N LEU A 5 4.06 -1.09 -22.38
CA LEU A 5 3.83 -2.09 -21.33
C LEU A 5 3.21 -1.46 -20.08
N PHE A 6 3.72 -0.29 -19.67
CA PHE A 6 3.19 0.42 -18.50
C PHE A 6 1.75 0.90 -18.72
N LYS A 7 1.43 1.44 -19.91
CA LYS A 7 0.05 1.84 -20.23
C LYS A 7 -0.90 0.64 -20.23
N GLN A 8 -0.51 -0.45 -20.90
CA GLN A 8 -1.31 -1.69 -20.92
C GLN A 8 -1.49 -2.29 -19.54
N SER A 9 -0.45 -2.28 -18.69
CA SER A 9 -0.58 -2.79 -17.34
C SER A 9 -1.64 -2.01 -16.56
N LEU A 10 -1.64 -0.68 -16.68
CA LEU A 10 -2.66 0.15 -16.03
C LEU A 10 -4.07 -0.13 -16.55
N GLU A 11 -4.23 -0.42 -17.84
CA GLU A 11 -5.53 -0.81 -18.41
C GLU A 11 -6.04 -2.14 -17.83
N TYR A 12 -5.17 -3.14 -17.70
CA TYR A 12 -5.54 -4.41 -17.07
C TYR A 12 -5.86 -4.24 -15.58
N LEU A 13 -5.08 -3.43 -14.84
CA LEU A 13 -5.38 -3.12 -13.44
C LEU A 13 -6.74 -2.41 -13.27
N LYS A 14 -7.10 -1.50 -14.18
CA LYS A 14 -8.43 -0.86 -14.18
C LYS A 14 -9.57 -1.82 -14.48
N LYS A 15 -9.30 -2.88 -15.25
CA LYS A 15 -10.25 -3.98 -15.52
C LYS A 15 -10.23 -5.06 -14.45
N GLU A 16 -9.49 -4.83 -13.35
CA GLU A 16 -9.28 -5.78 -12.24
C GLU A 16 -8.62 -7.10 -12.66
N ASP A 17 -8.02 -7.16 -13.85
CA ASP A 17 -7.20 -8.28 -14.29
C ASP A 17 -5.79 -8.11 -13.72
N TYR A 18 -5.71 -8.27 -12.39
CA TYR A 18 -4.51 -7.98 -11.61
C TYR A 18 -3.33 -8.85 -12.05
N ILE A 19 -3.57 -10.12 -12.40
CA ILE A 19 -2.51 -11.04 -12.82
C ILE A 19 -1.85 -10.57 -14.12
N LYS A 20 -2.63 -10.17 -15.14
CA LYS A 20 -2.03 -9.62 -16.37
C LYS A 20 -1.34 -8.29 -16.12
N GLY A 21 -1.93 -7.43 -15.28
CA GLY A 21 -1.33 -6.16 -14.88
C GLY A 21 0.04 -6.35 -14.21
N ILE A 22 0.13 -7.28 -13.26
CA ILE A 22 1.36 -7.68 -12.56
C ILE A 22 2.42 -8.14 -13.56
N ASN A 23 2.09 -9.10 -14.43
CA ASN A 23 3.04 -9.65 -15.40
C ASN A 23 3.63 -8.58 -16.33
N LEU A 24 2.81 -7.59 -16.73
CA LEU A 24 3.26 -6.49 -17.59
C LEU A 24 4.13 -5.49 -16.83
N LEU A 25 3.82 -5.21 -15.56
CA LEU A 25 4.65 -4.36 -14.69
C LEU A 25 6.02 -4.99 -14.41
N GLU A 26 6.07 -6.29 -14.13
CA GLU A 26 7.33 -7.01 -13.93
C GLU A 26 8.22 -6.97 -15.18
N GLN A 27 7.62 -7.17 -16.37
CA GLN A 27 8.33 -7.01 -17.64
C GLN A 27 8.82 -5.58 -17.86
N TYR A 28 8.00 -4.58 -17.52
CA TYR A 28 8.36 -3.17 -17.62
C TYR A 28 9.59 -2.84 -16.76
N ILE A 29 9.60 -3.30 -15.51
CA ILE A 29 10.70 -3.10 -14.55
C ILE A 29 11.96 -3.85 -15.00
N LYS A 30 11.83 -5.10 -15.46
CA LYS A 30 12.95 -5.92 -15.95
C LYS A 30 13.68 -5.27 -17.12
N ASN A 31 12.97 -4.52 -17.96
CA ASN A 31 13.53 -3.79 -19.09
C ASN A 31 14.30 -2.51 -18.69
N LYS A 32 14.56 -2.29 -17.38
CA LYS A 32 15.34 -1.16 -16.81
C LYS A 32 14.89 0.20 -17.35
N THR A 33 13.60 0.46 -17.21
CA THR A 33 12.93 1.63 -17.76
C THR A 33 12.93 2.79 -16.76
N THR A 34 12.43 3.97 -17.16
CA THR A 34 12.16 5.12 -16.27
C THR A 34 10.86 4.89 -15.48
N ASN A 35 10.52 5.68 -14.46
CA ASN A 35 9.25 5.55 -13.70
C ASN A 35 9.14 4.28 -12.84
N ASN A 36 10.26 3.75 -12.36
CA ASN A 36 10.27 2.53 -11.55
C ASN A 36 9.51 2.71 -10.24
N GLY A 37 9.53 3.89 -9.61
CA GLY A 37 8.77 4.16 -8.39
C GLY A 37 7.27 4.01 -8.61
N HIS A 38 6.74 4.53 -9.71
CA HIS A 38 5.34 4.34 -10.09
C HIS A 38 5.02 2.88 -10.44
N ALA A 39 5.90 2.20 -11.16
CA ALA A 39 5.70 0.80 -11.51
C ALA A 39 5.67 -0.11 -10.28
N PHE A 40 6.66 0.02 -9.38
CA PHE A 40 6.69 -0.70 -8.11
C PHE A 40 5.50 -0.36 -7.22
N ASN A 41 5.03 0.89 -7.19
CA ASN A 41 3.81 1.25 -6.47
C ASN A 41 2.58 0.51 -7.01
N ASN A 42 2.38 0.50 -8.33
CA ASN A 42 1.23 -0.17 -8.93
C ASN A 42 1.32 -1.69 -8.78
N LEU A 43 2.55 -2.24 -8.82
CA LEU A 43 2.80 -3.65 -8.59
C LEU A 43 2.47 -4.03 -7.15
N GLY A 44 2.90 -3.23 -6.17
CA GLY A 44 2.55 -3.41 -4.77
C GLY A 44 1.06 -3.33 -4.51
N ALA A 45 0.37 -2.35 -5.12
CA ALA A 45 -1.08 -2.22 -5.03
C ALA A 45 -1.81 -3.43 -5.63
N ALA A 46 -1.37 -3.92 -6.79
CA ALA A 46 -1.95 -5.10 -7.42
C ALA A 46 -1.77 -6.36 -6.56
N TYR A 47 -0.58 -6.58 -5.99
CA TYR A 47 -0.35 -7.67 -5.04
C TYR A 47 -1.21 -7.57 -3.78
N MET A 48 -1.38 -6.35 -3.25
CA MET A 48 -2.27 -6.10 -2.12
C MET A 48 -3.73 -6.47 -2.43
N LEU A 49 -4.20 -6.13 -3.63
CA LEU A 49 -5.58 -6.42 -4.06
C LEU A 49 -5.87 -7.91 -4.23
N ILE A 50 -4.85 -8.71 -4.56
CA ILE A 50 -4.97 -10.19 -4.60
C ILE A 50 -4.62 -10.86 -3.27
N GLY A 51 -4.42 -10.09 -2.19
CA GLY A 51 -4.13 -10.59 -0.85
C GLY A 51 -2.70 -11.07 -0.62
N ASN A 52 -1.78 -10.86 -1.57
CA ASN A 52 -0.37 -11.19 -1.40
C ASN A 52 0.37 -10.00 -0.75
N TYR A 53 0.21 -9.87 0.56
CA TYR A 53 0.73 -8.73 1.32
C TYR A 53 2.26 -8.70 1.42
N ASP A 54 2.92 -9.84 1.37
CA ASP A 54 4.39 -9.92 1.40
C ASP A 54 5.00 -9.29 0.13
N GLU A 55 4.48 -9.66 -1.04
CA GLU A 55 4.92 -9.04 -2.30
C GLU A 55 4.47 -7.58 -2.40
N ALA A 56 3.32 -7.23 -1.83
CA ALA A 56 2.89 -5.84 -1.74
C ALA A 56 3.92 -4.98 -0.99
N GLN A 57 4.30 -5.41 0.22
CA GLN A 57 5.28 -4.71 1.07
C GLN A 57 6.62 -4.58 0.36
N LYS A 58 7.15 -5.68 -0.21
CA LYS A 58 8.44 -5.66 -0.94
C LYS A 58 8.45 -4.66 -2.09
N ASN A 59 7.35 -4.55 -2.82
CA ASN A 59 7.26 -3.62 -3.95
C ASN A 59 7.10 -2.17 -3.49
N PHE A 60 6.31 -1.89 -2.44
CA PHE A 60 6.29 -0.55 -1.86
C PHE A 60 7.65 -0.12 -1.29
N ASP A 61 8.40 -1.03 -0.67
CA ASP A 61 9.75 -0.76 -0.14
C ASP A 61 10.77 -0.47 -1.24
N LYS A 62 10.59 -1.06 -2.43
CA LYS A 62 11.37 -0.70 -3.62
C LYS A 62 10.95 0.67 -4.12
N ALA A 63 9.64 0.91 -4.23
CA ALA A 63 9.09 2.16 -4.75
C ALA A 63 9.57 3.40 -3.96
N ILE A 64 9.63 3.32 -2.62
CA ILE A 64 10.11 4.42 -1.74
C ILE A 64 11.59 4.77 -1.91
N LYS A 65 12.37 3.89 -2.54
CA LYS A 65 13.81 4.09 -2.80
C LYS A 65 14.07 4.69 -4.17
N GLU A 66 13.08 4.71 -5.06
CA GLU A 66 13.22 5.27 -6.39
C GLU A 66 13.15 6.79 -6.37
N LYS A 67 13.87 7.45 -7.29
CA LYS A 67 13.90 8.92 -7.39
C LYS A 67 12.56 9.52 -7.78
N ASP A 68 11.76 8.77 -8.52
CA ASP A 68 10.43 9.14 -9.02
C ASP A 68 9.30 8.56 -8.14
N PHE A 69 9.58 8.38 -6.85
CA PHE A 69 8.62 7.96 -5.83
C PHE A 69 7.33 8.83 -5.82
N PRO A 70 6.14 8.27 -6.11
CA PRO A 70 4.90 9.01 -5.94
C PRO A 70 4.45 9.10 -4.47
N PRO A 71 3.98 10.27 -4.01
CA PRO A 71 3.34 10.44 -2.69
C PRO A 71 2.26 9.41 -2.35
N LYS A 72 1.54 8.93 -3.37
CA LYS A 72 0.48 7.93 -3.25
C LYS A 72 0.93 6.60 -2.62
N ILE A 73 2.23 6.31 -2.59
CA ILE A 73 2.71 5.12 -1.88
C ILE A 73 2.47 5.21 -0.38
N TYR A 74 2.52 6.40 0.23
CA TYR A 74 2.19 6.54 1.65
C TYR A 74 0.74 6.16 1.92
N PHE A 75 -0.18 6.53 1.03
CA PHE A 75 -1.56 6.07 1.09
C PHE A 75 -1.65 4.54 1.02
N ASN A 76 -1.01 3.93 0.03
CA ASN A 76 -1.05 2.47 -0.17
C ASN A 76 -0.39 1.70 0.99
N LEU A 77 0.71 2.19 1.56
CA LEU A 77 1.36 1.61 2.74
C LEU A 77 0.47 1.71 3.99
N ALA A 78 -0.30 2.79 4.12
CA ALA A 78 -1.29 2.90 5.18
C ALA A 78 -2.41 1.88 5.03
N GLU A 79 -2.95 1.69 3.83
CA GLU A 79 -3.97 0.66 3.56
C GLU A 79 -3.42 -0.75 3.81
N LEU A 80 -2.21 -1.06 3.33
CA LEU A 80 -1.57 -2.35 3.55
C LEU A 80 -1.43 -2.66 5.05
N ASN A 81 -0.93 -1.70 5.83
CA ASN A 81 -0.77 -1.87 7.27
C ASN A 81 -2.13 -1.92 7.99
N THR A 82 -3.15 -1.23 7.50
CA THR A 82 -4.51 -1.39 8.05
C THR A 82 -5.01 -2.81 7.86
N ARG A 83 -4.84 -3.40 6.66
CA ARG A 83 -5.23 -4.78 6.36
C ARG A 83 -4.46 -5.78 7.22
N LEU A 84 -3.13 -5.67 7.28
CA LEU A 84 -2.29 -6.52 8.13
C LEU A 84 -2.64 -6.40 9.62
N GLY A 85 -3.02 -5.21 10.07
CA GLY A 85 -3.49 -4.98 11.43
C GLY A 85 -4.82 -5.68 11.71
N ASN A 86 -5.78 -5.53 10.80
CA ASN A 86 -7.07 -6.21 10.90
C ASN A 86 -6.92 -7.74 10.89
N ASP A 87 -6.09 -8.28 9.98
CA ASP A 87 -5.83 -9.71 9.91
C ASP A 87 -5.17 -10.21 11.20
N SER A 88 -4.19 -9.46 11.72
CA SER A 88 -3.55 -9.78 13.01
C SER A 88 -4.56 -9.83 14.15
N LEU A 89 -5.51 -8.88 14.17
CA LEU A 89 -6.59 -8.85 15.16
C LEU A 89 -7.54 -10.04 15.02
N SER A 90 -7.88 -10.45 13.79
CA SER A 90 -8.68 -11.66 13.55
C SER A 90 -8.03 -12.93 14.08
N TYR A 91 -6.69 -13.00 14.06
CA TYR A 91 -5.91 -14.07 14.69
C TYR A 91 -5.62 -13.85 16.18
N LYS A 92 -6.29 -12.87 16.83
CA LYS A 92 -6.12 -12.49 18.24
C LYS A 92 -4.67 -12.13 18.59
N ASN A 93 -3.94 -11.55 17.64
CA ASN A 93 -2.59 -11.05 17.84
C ASN A 93 -2.58 -9.53 17.98
N ASP A 94 -3.02 -9.08 19.15
CA ASP A 94 -3.16 -7.66 19.50
C ASP A 94 -1.83 -6.91 19.37
N TYR A 95 -0.71 -7.55 19.71
CA TYR A 95 0.61 -6.96 19.57
C TYR A 95 0.93 -6.64 18.09
N LYS A 96 0.76 -7.59 17.18
CA LYS A 96 0.99 -7.34 15.75
C LYS A 96 -0.01 -6.34 15.17
N ALA A 97 -1.29 -6.44 15.57
CA ALA A 97 -2.31 -5.48 15.17
C ALA A 97 -1.92 -4.04 15.56
N LEU A 98 -1.47 -3.86 16.81
CA LEU A 98 -0.99 -2.60 17.34
C LEU A 98 0.20 -2.03 16.55
N GLN A 99 1.17 -2.87 16.19
CA GLN A 99 2.32 -2.44 15.37
C GLN A 99 1.88 -1.95 14.00
N HIS A 100 1.04 -2.73 13.32
CA HIS A 100 0.55 -2.39 11.99
C HIS A 100 -0.33 -1.13 12.00
N TYR A 101 -1.24 -0.96 12.96
CA TYR A 101 -2.04 0.27 13.06
C TYR A 101 -1.19 1.52 13.34
N LYS A 102 -0.12 1.40 14.14
CA LYS A 102 0.84 2.50 14.33
C LYS A 102 1.54 2.87 13.02
N MET A 103 1.97 1.86 12.25
CA MET A 103 2.57 2.07 10.92
C MET A 103 1.57 2.71 9.95
N ALA A 104 0.31 2.26 9.96
CA ALA A 104 -0.74 2.83 9.12
C ALA A 104 -0.95 4.32 9.43
N LEU A 105 -1.05 4.70 10.71
CA LEU A 105 -1.15 6.10 11.13
C LEU A 105 0.06 6.93 10.70
N TYR A 106 1.27 6.38 10.83
CA TYR A 106 2.49 7.03 10.39
C TYR A 106 2.44 7.40 8.90
N TYR A 107 2.07 6.44 8.05
CA TYR A 107 1.98 6.67 6.61
C TYR A 107 0.80 7.57 6.21
N LEU A 108 -0.35 7.48 6.91
CA LEU A 108 -1.45 8.44 6.71
C LEU A 108 -1.02 9.87 7.01
N ASN A 109 -0.30 10.09 8.09
CA ASN A 109 0.18 11.44 8.42
C ASN A 109 1.12 11.98 7.34
N LYS A 110 2.05 11.16 6.84
CA LYS A 110 2.91 11.54 5.70
C LYS A 110 2.12 11.88 4.44
N TYR A 111 1.08 11.11 4.14
CA TYR A 111 0.22 11.41 3.00
C TYR A 111 -0.58 12.70 3.21
N LEU A 112 -1.15 12.90 4.39
CA LEU A 112 -1.92 14.09 4.77
C LEU A 112 -1.07 15.36 4.85
N GLU A 113 0.24 15.27 5.05
CA GLU A 113 1.13 16.45 4.92
C GLU A 113 1.09 17.03 3.50
N ILE A 114 0.85 16.17 2.50
CA ILE A 114 0.83 16.49 1.08
C ILE A 114 -0.60 16.82 0.63
N ASP A 115 -1.57 15.98 0.99
CA ASP A 115 -2.99 16.15 0.69
C ASP A 115 -3.80 16.26 1.99
N LYS A 116 -3.77 17.46 2.59
CA LYS A 116 -4.37 17.76 3.91
C LYS A 116 -5.89 17.59 3.96
N THR A 117 -6.54 17.68 2.80
CA THR A 117 -8.00 17.68 2.65
C THR A 117 -8.55 16.31 2.24
N ASN A 118 -7.72 15.26 2.26
CA ASN A 118 -8.17 13.93 1.88
C ASN A 118 -9.13 13.34 2.93
N ASP A 119 -10.43 13.46 2.68
CA ASP A 119 -11.49 13.01 3.60
C ASP A 119 -11.40 11.52 3.94
N TYR A 120 -11.03 10.69 2.97
CA TYR A 120 -10.86 9.26 3.21
C TYR A 120 -9.72 9.01 4.20
N CYS A 121 -8.55 9.63 4.01
CA CYS A 121 -7.41 9.47 4.91
C CYS A 121 -7.71 10.01 6.32
N LEU A 122 -8.42 11.13 6.42
CA LEU A 122 -8.86 11.69 7.70
C LEU A 122 -9.82 10.74 8.42
N SER A 123 -10.75 10.14 7.69
CA SER A 123 -11.71 9.17 8.22
C SER A 123 -11.03 7.88 8.68
N LEU A 124 -10.13 7.33 7.85
CA LEU A 124 -9.36 6.14 8.18
C LEU A 124 -8.46 6.38 9.40
N LYS A 125 -7.82 7.55 9.49
CA LYS A 125 -7.03 7.96 10.66
C LYS A 125 -7.86 7.93 11.95
N ARG A 126 -9.08 8.47 11.94
CA ARG A 126 -10.00 8.44 13.10
C ARG A 126 -10.37 7.01 13.48
N GLN A 127 -10.68 6.16 12.51
CA GLN A 127 -11.01 4.75 12.76
C GLN A 127 -9.84 4.00 13.42
N LEU A 128 -8.62 4.18 12.91
CA LEU A 128 -7.42 3.56 13.46
C LEU A 128 -7.12 4.04 14.89
N GLN A 129 -7.39 5.31 15.20
CA GLN A 129 -7.25 5.83 16.57
C GLN A 129 -8.20 5.13 17.55
N ILE A 130 -9.44 4.84 17.13
CA ILE A 130 -10.40 4.08 17.93
C ILE A 130 -9.91 2.64 18.14
N GLN A 131 -9.49 1.95 17.08
CA GLN A 131 -8.96 0.58 17.16
C GLN A 131 -7.78 0.48 18.14
N LEU A 132 -6.87 1.46 18.09
CA LEU A 132 -5.73 1.52 19.00
C LEU A 132 -6.11 1.74 20.46
N SER A 133 -7.16 2.52 20.74
CA SER A 133 -7.67 2.67 22.10
C SER A 133 -8.25 1.36 22.62
N ASN A 134 -9.07 0.69 21.81
CA ASN A 134 -9.70 -0.57 22.19
C ASN A 134 -8.68 -1.67 22.52
N ILE A 135 -7.61 -1.81 21.71
CA ILE A 135 -6.56 -2.81 21.97
C ILE A 135 -5.75 -2.50 23.25
N LYS A 136 -5.58 -1.22 23.60
CA LYS A 136 -4.89 -0.86 24.85
C LYS A 136 -5.72 -1.22 26.07
N GLU A 137 -7.04 -1.13 25.98
CA GLU A 137 -7.95 -1.49 27.06
C GLU A 137 -7.99 -3.00 27.31
N THR A 138 -7.67 -3.85 26.32
CA THR A 138 -7.65 -5.32 26.48
C THR A 138 -6.34 -5.88 27.05
N THR A 139 -5.29 -5.05 27.17
CA THR A 139 -3.95 -5.49 27.61
C THR A 139 -3.59 -5.11 29.06
N ILE A 140 -4.57 -4.66 29.86
CA ILE A 140 -4.44 -4.29 31.28
C ILE A 140 -5.25 -5.28 32.13
#